data_AF-A0A2T0K2Q5-F1
#
_entry.id   AF-A0A2T0K2Q5-F1
#
_cell.length_a   1.000
_cell.length_b   1.000
_cell.length_c   1.000
_cell.angle_alpha   90.00
_cell.angle_beta   90.00
_cell.angle_gamma   90.00
#
_symmetry.space_group_name_H-M   'P 1'
#
loop_
_entity.id
_entity.type
_entity.pdbx_description
1 polymer ?
#
loop_
_entity_poly.entity_id
_entity_poly.type
_entity_poly.pdbx_seq_one_letter_code
_entity_poly.pdbx_strand_id
1 'polypeptide(L)'
;MTTARALGHRFVGVVVLVAGSAALAAMVWLGQQALSRIDDRYGVRSPGVAMLLLAVIILGFAFQRRDAAGALTRHARRAGWRALDPDTLVWPWPEGPAMVRRAWSIEADGLPVIAGTVEWTGDAFAGLVDQPAGAGVFVVVPLARPVPPMALHLPFQRVGDSPLLDLPDLRWSYLNGTIPAWTARDRTLFTVTPAEESIKPAMIDKAVDRTLRIPGLLGLDRGVPPAGDDRDGTAERRVARARHWRGKAFLIPYAGMVVYLVLALVELLMIGLYAFRDTEPGGLLLALLCPALVLAFLVRPAWSRLAVLRHARRAGWERIRPGSREWPWTDLRQQGSIRVRAAWSFRSGGFPVTAGRISWDGNALADATPERDGSGVFVVLRLPEPIPSAAMRLPGRLVGDVGTADEVALRAAFRRGEIPPWTARGRELFVVTGDTGSVRPKTIDDAVRRTLHIARLLGCRPGDDRPPGEAR
;
A
#
# COMPACT_ATOMS: atom_id res chain seq x y z
N MET A 1 -23.85 -22.22 20.84
CA MET A 1 -24.31 -20.82 21.05
C MET A 1 -23.63 -19.76 20.17
N THR A 2 -22.55 -20.08 19.45
CA THR A 2 -21.77 -19.13 18.62
C THR A 2 -22.30 -18.92 17.19
N THR A 3 -23.14 -19.82 16.68
CA THR A 3 -23.72 -19.75 15.32
C THR A 3 -24.91 -18.80 15.20
N ALA A 4 -25.72 -18.66 16.26
CA ALA A 4 -26.90 -17.77 16.25
C ALA A 4 -26.53 -16.27 16.20
N ARG A 5 -25.47 -15.85 16.91
CA ARG A 5 -24.97 -14.46 16.87
C ARG A 5 -24.37 -14.07 15.51
N ALA A 6 -23.77 -15.02 14.79
CA ALA A 6 -23.23 -14.77 13.46
C ALA A 6 -24.33 -14.60 12.40
N LEU A 7 -25.47 -15.28 12.56
CA LEU A 7 -26.65 -15.07 11.70
C LEU A 7 -27.30 -13.70 11.94
N GLY A 8 -27.42 -13.28 13.22
CA GLY A 8 -28.03 -11.98 13.57
C GLY A 8 -27.32 -10.78 12.96
N HIS A 9 -25.99 -10.76 12.96
CA HIS A 9 -25.23 -9.65 12.35
C HIS A 9 -25.34 -9.60 10.82
N ARG A 10 -25.48 -10.76 10.16
CA ARG A 10 -25.71 -10.81 8.70
C ARG A 10 -27.13 -10.35 8.35
N PHE A 11 -28.12 -10.73 9.17
CA PHE A 11 -29.51 -10.32 8.98
C PHE A 11 -29.68 -8.80 9.13
N VAL A 12 -29.07 -8.20 10.16
CA VAL A 12 -29.10 -6.73 10.34
C VAL A 12 -28.42 -6.01 9.16
N GLY A 13 -27.31 -6.55 8.64
CA GLY A 13 -26.66 -6.00 7.44
C GLY A 13 -27.55 -6.04 6.20
N VAL A 14 -28.26 -7.15 5.99
CA VAL A 14 -29.21 -7.30 4.87
C VAL A 14 -30.40 -6.35 5.03
N VAL A 15 -30.98 -6.23 6.23
CA VAL A 15 -32.11 -5.32 6.49
C VAL A 15 -31.72 -3.87 6.27
N VAL A 16 -30.56 -3.44 6.78
CA VAL A 16 -30.06 -2.07 6.57
C VAL A 16 -29.79 -1.80 5.09
N LEU A 17 -29.27 -2.79 4.35
CA LEU A 17 -29.03 -2.65 2.92
C LEU A 17 -30.34 -2.57 2.12
N VAL A 18 -31.32 -3.44 2.41
CA VAL A 18 -32.65 -3.42 1.78
C VAL A 18 -33.38 -2.12 2.09
N ALA A 19 -33.36 -1.64 3.34
CA ALA A 19 -33.96 -0.37 3.73
C ALA A 19 -33.26 0.82 3.07
N GLY A 20 -31.92 0.79 2.96
CA GLY A 20 -31.14 1.80 2.25
C GLY A 20 -31.45 1.85 0.76
N SER A 21 -31.54 0.69 0.10
CA SER A 21 -31.94 0.58 -1.31
C SER A 21 -33.38 1.04 -1.54
N ALA A 22 -34.31 0.70 -0.64
CA ALA A 22 -35.70 1.15 -0.73
C ALA A 22 -35.83 2.66 -0.54
N ALA A 23 -35.10 3.25 0.41
CA ALA A 23 -35.06 4.69 0.63
C ALA A 23 -34.47 5.43 -0.58
N LEU A 24 -33.40 4.90 -1.18
CA LEU A 24 -32.81 5.44 -2.40
C LEU A 24 -33.82 5.37 -3.55
N ALA A 25 -34.46 4.22 -3.77
CA ALA A 25 -35.49 4.05 -4.79
C ALA A 25 -36.68 5.01 -4.59
N ALA A 26 -37.11 5.24 -3.35
CA ALA A 26 -38.15 6.21 -3.04
C ALA A 26 -37.73 7.65 -3.33
N MET A 27 -36.48 8.03 -3.05
CA MET A 27 -35.94 9.34 -3.42
C MET A 27 -35.83 9.52 -4.94
N VAL A 28 -35.44 8.46 -5.68
CA VAL A 28 -35.44 8.47 -7.15
C VAL A 28 -36.85 8.72 -7.66
N TRP A 29 -37.82 7.97 -7.15
CA TRP A 29 -39.20 8.04 -7.59
C TRP A 29 -39.84 9.40 -7.27
N LEU A 30 -39.63 9.92 -6.07
CA LEU A 30 -40.09 11.26 -5.68
C LEU A 30 -39.39 12.37 -6.49
N GLY A 31 -38.09 12.23 -6.75
CA GLY A 31 -37.33 13.14 -7.60
C GLY A 31 -37.86 13.16 -9.03
N GLN A 32 -38.14 11.98 -9.60
CA GLN A 32 -38.77 11.87 -10.92
C GLN A 32 -40.18 12.46 -10.95
N GLN A 33 -41.01 12.21 -9.95
CA GLN A 33 -42.36 12.79 -9.86
C GLN A 33 -42.35 14.32 -9.72
N ALA A 34 -41.40 14.86 -8.97
CA ALA A 34 -41.26 16.32 -8.81
C ALA A 34 -40.77 16.96 -10.11
N LEU A 35 -39.88 16.28 -10.84
CA LEU A 35 -39.27 16.79 -12.07
C LEU A 35 -40.14 16.62 -13.31
N SER A 36 -40.94 15.55 -13.42
CA SER A 36 -41.90 15.40 -14.52
C SER A 36 -42.92 16.55 -14.54
N ARG A 37 -43.33 17.04 -13.36
CA ARG A 37 -44.18 18.23 -13.23
C ARG A 37 -43.49 19.53 -13.64
N ILE A 38 -42.15 19.57 -13.68
CA ILE A 38 -41.35 20.73 -14.08
C ILE A 38 -41.03 20.67 -15.58
N ASP A 39 -40.80 19.47 -16.14
CA ASP A 39 -40.45 19.26 -17.55
C ASP A 39 -41.61 19.64 -18.48
N ASP A 40 -42.86 19.38 -18.06
CA ASP A 40 -44.09 19.82 -18.76
C ASP A 40 -44.19 21.35 -18.93
N ARG A 41 -43.41 22.13 -18.15
CA ARG A 41 -43.49 23.59 -18.12
C ARG A 41 -42.28 24.29 -18.74
N TYR A 42 -41.12 23.61 -18.87
CA TYR A 42 -39.87 24.27 -19.28
C TYR A 42 -39.04 23.53 -20.34
N GLY A 43 -39.38 22.31 -20.75
CA GLY A 43 -38.72 21.62 -21.88
C GLY A 43 -37.22 21.38 -21.69
N VAL A 44 -36.76 21.23 -20.44
CA VAL A 44 -35.33 21.05 -20.11
C VAL A 44 -35.09 19.59 -19.75
N ARG A 45 -34.46 18.86 -20.69
CA ARG A 45 -34.09 17.44 -20.53
C ARG A 45 -33.16 17.19 -19.33
N SER A 46 -33.78 16.70 -18.25
CA SER A 46 -33.26 15.77 -17.22
C SER A 46 -32.07 16.17 -16.30
N PRO A 47 -32.17 17.23 -15.49
CA PRO A 47 -31.24 17.46 -14.36
C PRO A 47 -31.36 16.41 -13.22
N GLY A 48 -32.44 15.62 -13.18
CA GLY A 48 -32.72 14.66 -12.11
C GLY A 48 -31.77 13.46 -12.04
N VAL A 49 -31.39 12.91 -13.20
CA VAL A 49 -30.47 11.75 -13.25
C VAL A 49 -29.07 12.15 -12.79
N ALA A 50 -28.63 13.37 -13.12
CA ALA A 50 -27.35 13.92 -12.66
C ALA A 50 -27.34 14.14 -11.13
N MET A 51 -28.42 14.71 -10.57
CA MET A 51 -28.61 14.85 -9.12
C MET A 51 -28.61 13.49 -8.41
N LEU A 52 -29.22 12.47 -9.02
CA LEU A 52 -29.26 11.12 -8.49
C LEU A 52 -27.88 10.46 -8.44
N LEU A 53 -27.14 10.50 -9.55
CA LEU A 53 -25.78 9.96 -9.62
C LEU A 53 -24.87 10.67 -8.62
N LEU A 54 -25.01 11.99 -8.48
CA LEU A 54 -24.28 12.76 -7.48
C LEU A 54 -24.66 12.34 -6.05
N ALA A 55 -25.94 12.16 -5.75
CA ALA A 55 -26.40 11.70 -4.43
C ALA A 55 -25.86 10.30 -4.10
N VAL A 56 -25.86 9.36 -5.05
CA VAL A 56 -25.29 8.01 -4.87
C VAL A 56 -23.79 8.07 -4.60
N ILE A 57 -23.05 8.91 -5.32
CA ILE A 57 -21.61 9.12 -5.09
C ILE A 57 -21.37 9.70 -3.68
N ILE A 58 -22.13 10.70 -3.27
CA ILE A 58 -22.02 11.33 -1.94
C ILE A 58 -22.36 10.31 -0.83
N LEU A 59 -23.45 9.55 -0.98
CA LEU A 59 -23.88 8.52 -0.03
C LEU A 59 -22.85 7.39 0.06
N GLY A 60 -22.33 6.91 -1.07
CA GLY A 60 -21.27 5.90 -1.13
C GLY A 60 -20.01 6.36 -0.39
N PHE A 61 -19.59 7.61 -0.60
CA PHE A 61 -18.45 8.20 0.09
C PHE A 61 -18.69 8.36 1.61
N ALA A 62 -19.89 8.77 2.01
CA ALA A 62 -20.28 8.90 3.41
C ALA A 62 -20.32 7.54 4.14
N PHE A 63 -20.86 6.50 3.50
CA PHE A 63 -20.87 5.14 4.03
C PHE A 63 -19.45 4.58 4.17
N GLN A 64 -18.60 4.78 3.16
CA GLN A 64 -17.21 4.33 3.20
C GLN A 64 -16.43 4.97 4.37
N ARG A 65 -16.65 6.26 4.63
CA ARG A 65 -16.04 6.96 5.79
C ARG A 65 -16.55 6.44 7.14
N ARG A 66 -17.86 6.18 7.27
CA ARG A 66 -18.44 5.59 8.50
C ARG A 66 -17.90 4.19 8.76
N ASP A 67 -17.75 3.38 7.74
CA ASP A 67 -17.23 2.02 7.88
C ASP A 67 -15.77 1.99 8.31
N ALA A 68 -14.94 2.92 7.83
CA ALA A 68 -13.55 3.04 8.27
C ALA A 68 -13.46 3.37 9.77
N ALA A 69 -14.25 4.35 10.24
CA ALA A 69 -14.34 4.70 11.65
C ALA A 69 -14.79 3.53 12.53
N GLY A 70 -15.88 2.85 12.13
CA GLY A 70 -16.38 1.67 12.83
C GLY A 70 -15.39 0.51 12.80
N ALA A 71 -14.62 0.35 11.73
CA ALA A 71 -13.59 -0.68 11.61
C ALA A 71 -12.46 -0.49 12.63
N LEU A 72 -11.98 0.74 12.83
CA LEU A 72 -10.95 1.05 13.83
C LEU A 72 -11.43 0.74 15.26
N THR A 73 -12.62 1.22 15.64
CA THR A 73 -13.18 0.96 16.97
C THR A 73 -13.43 -0.53 17.21
N ARG A 74 -13.91 -1.27 16.20
CA ARG A 74 -14.10 -2.73 16.28
C ARG A 74 -12.76 -3.46 16.41
N HIS A 75 -11.72 -3.01 15.70
CA HIS A 75 -10.38 -3.57 15.82
C HIS A 75 -9.80 -3.34 17.21
N ALA A 76 -9.78 -2.08 17.67
CA ALA A 76 -9.30 -1.70 19.00
C ALA A 76 -9.98 -2.55 20.09
N ARG A 77 -11.31 -2.66 20.06
CA ARG A 77 -12.07 -3.49 21.00
C ARG A 77 -11.67 -4.98 20.94
N ARG A 78 -11.48 -5.55 19.74
CA ARG A 78 -11.07 -6.96 19.57
C ARG A 78 -9.65 -7.21 20.03
N ALA A 79 -8.77 -6.24 19.86
CA ALA A 79 -7.39 -6.31 20.29
C ALA A 79 -7.22 -6.00 21.79
N GLY A 80 -8.30 -5.69 22.53
CA GLY A 80 -8.26 -5.39 23.96
C GLY A 80 -7.82 -3.97 24.29
N TRP A 81 -7.86 -3.05 23.33
CA TRP A 81 -7.48 -1.66 23.54
C TRP A 81 -8.58 -0.93 24.28
N ARG A 82 -8.21 -0.13 25.28
CA ARG A 82 -9.14 0.71 26.04
C ARG A 82 -9.27 2.06 25.34
N ALA A 83 -10.51 2.47 25.05
CA ALA A 83 -10.76 3.80 24.49
C ALA A 83 -10.42 4.89 25.51
N LEU A 84 -9.77 5.95 25.04
CA LEU A 84 -9.46 7.14 25.80
C LEU A 84 -10.24 8.32 25.23
N ASP A 85 -10.60 9.27 26.09
CA ASP A 85 -11.18 10.53 25.67
C ASP A 85 -10.04 11.52 25.32
N PRO A 86 -9.85 11.89 24.04
CA PRO A 86 -8.75 12.75 23.63
C PRO A 86 -8.72 14.12 24.30
N ASP A 87 -9.89 14.63 24.69
CA ASP A 87 -10.04 15.98 25.26
C ASP A 87 -9.60 16.04 26.73
N THR A 88 -9.42 14.87 27.36
CA THR A 88 -8.97 14.74 28.76
C THR A 88 -7.45 14.57 28.92
N LEU A 89 -6.73 14.40 27.80
CA LEU A 89 -5.31 14.09 27.80
C LEU A 89 -4.46 15.30 27.40
N VAL A 90 -3.35 15.48 28.11
CA VAL A 90 -2.29 16.41 27.70
C VAL A 90 -1.36 15.71 26.74
N TRP A 91 -1.22 16.24 25.53
CA TRP A 91 -0.46 15.61 24.46
C TRP A 91 0.99 16.10 24.40
N PRO A 92 1.95 15.25 23.98
CA PRO A 92 3.38 15.54 24.11
C PRO A 92 3.97 16.34 22.95
N TRP A 93 3.21 16.84 21.98
CA TRP A 93 3.78 17.69 20.93
C TRP A 93 4.01 19.13 21.43
N PRO A 94 5.09 19.80 20.98
CA PRO A 94 5.54 21.05 21.57
C PRO A 94 4.61 22.21 21.27
N GLU A 95 4.18 22.44 20.02
CA GLU A 95 3.41 23.63 19.62
C GLU A 95 2.67 23.35 18.30
N GLY A 96 1.49 23.96 18.08
CA GLY A 96 0.76 23.93 16.81
C GLY A 96 -0.63 23.25 16.84
N PRO A 97 -1.52 23.57 15.88
CA PRO A 97 -2.88 23.06 15.85
C PRO A 97 -2.92 21.59 15.38
N ALA A 98 -2.92 20.67 16.36
CA ALA A 98 -3.19 19.24 16.15
C ALA A 98 -4.43 18.82 16.95
N MET A 99 -5.31 18.06 16.30
CA MET A 99 -6.54 17.55 16.87
C MET A 99 -6.54 16.02 16.83
N VAL A 100 -6.54 15.40 18.00
CA VAL A 100 -6.70 13.96 18.12
C VAL A 100 -8.16 13.59 17.95
N ARG A 101 -8.47 12.88 16.87
CA ARG A 101 -9.84 12.43 16.58
C ARG A 101 -10.25 11.23 17.43
N ARG A 102 -9.31 10.33 17.72
CA ARG A 102 -9.53 9.09 18.48
C ARG A 102 -8.24 8.65 19.14
N ALA A 103 -8.34 8.14 20.36
CA ALA A 103 -7.22 7.62 21.11
C ALA A 103 -7.62 6.32 21.84
N TRP A 104 -6.65 5.44 21.97
CA TRP A 104 -6.79 4.18 22.69
C TRP A 104 -5.49 3.83 23.40
N SER A 105 -5.57 3.15 24.54
CA SER A 105 -4.42 2.61 25.26
C SER A 105 -4.37 1.08 25.20
N ILE A 106 -3.16 0.53 25.11
CA ILE A 106 -2.85 -0.89 25.29
C ILE A 106 -1.50 -1.03 25.97
N GLU A 107 -1.25 -2.16 26.63
CA GLU A 107 0.09 -2.58 27.02
C GLU A 107 0.67 -3.50 25.95
N ALA A 108 1.79 -3.12 25.35
CA ALA A 108 2.45 -3.85 24.28
C ALA A 108 3.95 -3.93 24.56
N ASP A 109 4.51 -5.15 24.47
CA ASP A 109 5.90 -5.45 24.83
C ASP A 109 6.31 -4.93 26.23
N GLY A 110 5.39 -5.02 27.20
CA GLY A 110 5.58 -4.55 28.58
C GLY A 110 5.60 -3.03 28.74
N LEU A 111 5.29 -2.28 27.68
CA LEU A 111 5.23 -0.82 27.70
C LEU A 111 3.78 -0.33 27.54
N PRO A 112 3.37 0.70 28.29
CA PRO A 112 2.12 1.38 28.00
C PRO A 112 2.24 2.07 26.63
N VAL A 113 1.21 1.94 25.80
CA VAL A 113 1.13 2.56 24.48
C VAL A 113 -0.21 3.25 24.33
N ILE A 114 -0.17 4.51 23.93
CA ILE A 114 -1.35 5.26 23.49
C ILE A 114 -1.21 5.47 21.99
N ALA A 115 -2.19 5.05 21.21
CA ALA A 115 -2.19 5.25 19.77
C ALA A 115 -3.57 5.62 19.26
N GLY A 116 -3.60 6.27 18.10
CA GLY A 116 -4.84 6.79 17.58
C GLY A 116 -4.68 7.55 16.27
N THR A 117 -5.68 8.34 15.95
CA THR A 117 -5.72 9.14 14.72
C THR A 117 -5.64 10.62 15.06
N VAL A 118 -4.78 11.34 14.35
CA VAL A 118 -4.57 12.79 14.53
C VAL A 118 -4.71 13.50 13.19
N GLU A 119 -5.25 14.71 13.23
CA GLU A 119 -5.26 15.67 12.13
C GLU A 119 -4.45 16.88 12.56
N TRP A 120 -3.68 17.48 11.65
CA TRP A 120 -2.88 18.66 11.94
C TRP A 120 -2.91 19.69 10.83
N THR A 121 -2.60 20.92 11.20
CA THR A 121 -2.26 22.01 10.30
C THR A 121 -1.05 22.78 10.84
N GLY A 122 -0.40 23.56 9.97
CA GLY A 122 0.83 24.27 10.28
C GLY A 122 1.97 23.35 10.74
N ASP A 123 2.74 23.86 11.70
CA ASP A 123 4.00 23.25 12.15
C ASP A 123 3.85 22.28 13.33
N ALA A 124 2.62 21.78 13.58
CA ALA A 124 2.30 20.97 14.76
C ALA A 124 3.19 19.74 14.95
N PHE A 125 3.67 19.19 13.83
CA PHE A 125 4.56 18.03 13.77
C PHE A 125 5.81 18.33 12.94
N ALA A 126 6.31 19.58 12.98
CA ALA A 126 7.54 19.97 12.30
C ALA A 126 8.67 18.97 12.58
N GLY A 127 9.28 18.47 11.51
CA GLY A 127 10.32 17.44 11.57
C GLY A 127 9.82 16.00 11.75
N LEU A 128 8.60 15.75 12.21
CA LEU A 128 8.04 14.38 12.24
C LEU A 128 7.32 14.01 10.93
N VAL A 129 6.77 15.01 10.24
CA VAL A 129 6.10 14.89 8.95
C VAL A 129 6.63 15.95 7.98
N ASP A 130 6.52 15.69 6.68
CA ASP A 130 6.96 16.58 5.59
C ASP A 130 5.87 17.53 5.08
N GLN A 131 4.60 17.31 5.50
CA GLN A 131 3.45 18.08 5.06
C GLN A 131 2.94 19.03 6.17
N PRO A 132 2.68 20.31 5.84
CA PRO A 132 2.18 21.30 6.80
C PRO A 132 0.72 21.09 7.18
N ALA A 133 -0.02 20.19 6.52
CA ALA A 133 -1.35 19.81 6.94
C ALA A 133 -1.62 18.37 6.52
N GLY A 134 -2.35 17.62 7.33
CA GLY A 134 -2.62 16.22 7.03
C GLY A 134 -3.38 15.48 8.11
N ALA A 135 -3.51 14.17 7.88
CA ALA A 135 -4.05 13.21 8.83
C ALA A 135 -3.11 12.02 8.93
N GLY A 136 -3.11 11.34 10.09
CA GLY A 136 -2.15 10.29 10.34
C GLY A 136 -2.41 9.51 11.61
N VAL A 137 -1.52 8.55 11.86
CA VAL A 137 -1.51 7.75 13.07
C VAL A 137 -0.46 8.33 14.01
N PHE A 138 -0.85 8.64 15.24
CA PHE A 138 0.09 8.96 16.29
C PHE A 138 0.28 7.75 17.21
N VAL A 139 1.47 7.65 17.79
CA VAL A 139 1.79 6.68 18.85
C VAL A 139 2.59 7.43 19.91
N VAL A 140 2.20 7.28 21.16
CA VAL A 140 2.88 7.79 22.35
C VAL A 140 3.19 6.60 23.26
N VAL A 141 4.43 6.52 23.72
CA VAL A 141 4.92 5.51 24.65
C VAL A 141 5.41 6.24 25.90
N PRO A 142 4.68 6.18 27.02
CA PRO A 142 5.19 6.61 28.31
C PRO A 142 6.41 5.79 28.72
N LEU A 143 7.48 6.47 29.09
CA LEU A 143 8.76 5.89 29.48
C LEU A 143 8.84 5.81 31.02
N ALA A 144 9.46 4.75 31.54
CA ALA A 144 9.61 4.54 32.98
C ALA A 144 10.44 5.63 33.68
N ARG A 145 11.41 6.19 32.97
CA ARG A 145 12.35 7.20 33.47
C ARG A 145 12.43 8.39 32.52
N PRO A 146 12.66 9.60 33.04
CA PRO A 146 12.85 10.76 32.20
C PRO A 146 14.09 10.59 31.31
N VAL A 147 14.02 11.05 30.07
CA VAL A 147 15.11 11.03 29.09
C VAL A 147 15.42 12.47 28.64
N PRO A 148 16.68 12.79 28.30
CA PRO A 148 17.00 14.10 27.75
C PRO A 148 16.26 14.30 26.41
N PRO A 149 15.88 15.55 26.06
CA PRO A 149 15.25 15.85 24.79
C PRO A 149 16.11 15.33 23.63
N MET A 150 15.55 14.44 22.83
CA MET A 150 16.23 13.87 21.68
C MET A 150 15.22 13.54 20.59
N ALA A 151 15.55 13.84 19.34
CA ALA A 151 14.70 13.54 18.21
C ALA A 151 15.50 13.19 16.96
N LEU A 152 14.88 12.38 16.12
CA LEU A 152 15.35 12.08 14.77
C LEU A 152 14.21 12.41 13.80
N HIS A 153 14.37 13.55 13.14
CA HIS A 153 13.38 14.21 12.29
C HIS A 153 13.71 14.07 10.80
N LEU A 154 12.73 14.32 9.94
CA LEU A 154 12.87 14.38 8.50
C LEU A 154 13.59 15.69 8.07
N PRO A 155 14.36 15.67 6.97
CA PRO A 155 14.79 14.47 6.27
C PRO A 155 15.81 13.67 7.09
N PHE A 156 16.68 14.30 7.89
CA PHE A 156 17.63 13.64 8.82
C PHE A 156 18.09 14.61 9.92
N GLN A 157 17.17 15.42 10.44
CA GLN A 157 17.50 16.42 11.43
C GLN A 157 17.63 15.77 12.81
N ARG A 158 18.82 15.87 13.39
CA ARG A 158 19.08 15.50 14.78
C ARG A 158 18.70 16.68 15.65
N VAL A 159 17.89 16.44 16.69
CA VAL A 159 17.59 17.45 17.71
C VAL A 159 18.06 16.90 19.05
N GLY A 160 18.92 17.65 19.73
CA GLY A 160 19.51 17.27 21.02
C GLY A 160 20.89 16.60 20.94
N ASP A 161 21.58 16.60 22.08
CA ASP A 161 22.99 16.20 22.19
C ASP A 161 23.18 14.79 22.78
N SER A 162 22.10 14.02 22.90
CA SER A 162 22.16 12.66 23.46
C SER A 162 23.10 11.76 22.61
N PRO A 163 24.11 11.10 23.21
CA PRO A 163 24.98 10.17 22.49
C PRO A 163 24.23 8.94 21.98
N LEU A 164 23.02 8.67 22.49
CA LEU A 164 22.17 7.58 21.99
C LEU A 164 21.72 7.81 20.53
N LEU A 165 21.76 9.05 20.05
CA LEU A 165 21.45 9.37 18.65
C LEU A 165 22.53 8.88 17.68
N ASP A 166 23.73 8.58 18.17
CA ASP A 166 24.87 8.12 17.38
C ASP A 166 24.96 6.59 17.28
N LEU A 167 24.00 5.86 17.86
CA LEU A 167 23.94 4.39 17.78
C LEU A 167 23.78 3.94 16.31
N PRO A 168 24.70 3.11 15.78
CA PRO A 168 24.66 2.67 14.38
C PRO A 168 23.35 1.96 14.01
N ASP A 169 22.84 1.12 14.90
CA ASP A 169 21.60 0.36 14.67
C ASP A 169 20.38 1.27 14.63
N LEU A 170 20.31 2.28 15.52
CA LEU A 170 19.25 3.27 15.52
C LEU A 170 19.23 4.07 14.21
N ARG A 171 20.41 4.54 13.79
CA ARG A 171 20.58 5.29 12.54
C ARG A 171 20.22 4.42 11.33
N TRP A 172 20.70 3.18 11.29
CA TRP A 172 20.38 2.22 10.24
C TRP A 172 18.89 1.90 10.17
N SER A 173 18.26 1.68 11.33
CA SER A 173 16.83 1.44 11.43
C SER A 173 15.98 2.60 10.94
N TYR A 174 16.39 3.84 11.21
CA TYR A 174 15.72 5.03 10.69
C TYR A 174 15.89 5.17 9.18
N LEU A 175 17.14 5.04 8.69
CA LEU A 175 17.47 5.15 7.27
C LEU A 175 16.73 4.14 6.39
N ASN A 176 16.50 2.93 6.89
CA ASN A 176 15.78 1.87 6.16
C ASN A 176 14.25 1.90 6.41
N GLY A 177 13.74 2.95 7.05
CA GLY A 177 12.32 3.11 7.33
C GLY A 177 11.75 2.03 8.27
N THR A 178 12.57 1.36 9.08
CA THR A 178 12.08 0.38 10.06
C THR A 178 11.47 1.07 11.29
N ILE A 179 12.01 2.22 11.69
CA ILE A 179 11.41 3.14 12.67
C ILE A 179 10.96 4.44 11.97
N PRO A 180 9.90 5.11 12.42
CA PRO A 180 9.48 6.41 11.86
C PRO A 180 10.37 7.53 12.40
N ALA A 181 10.13 8.76 11.94
CA ALA A 181 10.60 9.94 12.66
C ALA A 181 9.97 9.99 14.06
N TRP A 182 10.75 10.42 15.04
CA TRP A 182 10.38 10.29 16.44
C TRP A 182 10.96 11.41 17.30
N THR A 183 10.32 11.66 18.43
CA THR A 183 10.77 12.60 19.45
C THR A 183 10.60 11.96 20.82
N ALA A 184 11.63 12.04 21.66
CA ALA A 184 11.57 11.69 23.06
C ALA A 184 11.92 12.90 23.92
N ARG A 185 11.07 13.19 24.89
CA ARG A 185 11.26 14.25 25.89
C ARG A 185 10.60 13.85 27.20
N ASP A 186 11.24 14.21 28.30
CA ASP A 186 10.78 13.87 29.65
C ASP A 186 10.48 12.37 29.73
N ARG A 187 9.25 11.98 30.06
CA ARG A 187 8.80 10.59 30.15
C ARG A 187 7.99 10.13 28.94
N THR A 188 8.18 10.75 27.78
CA THR A 188 7.36 10.43 26.60
C THR A 188 8.22 10.25 25.38
N LEU A 189 7.97 9.18 24.64
CA LEU A 189 8.40 9.00 23.27
C LEU A 189 7.18 9.04 22.37
N PHE A 190 7.21 9.79 21.28
CA PHE A 190 6.11 9.83 20.35
C PHE A 190 6.55 9.90 18.89
N THR A 191 5.64 9.43 18.02
CA THR A 191 5.82 9.35 16.58
C THR A 191 4.52 9.71 15.89
N VAL A 192 4.61 10.31 14.71
CA VAL A 192 3.47 10.54 13.82
C VAL A 192 3.79 9.94 12.46
N THR A 193 2.89 9.08 11.95
CA THR A 193 3.00 8.51 10.61
C THR A 193 1.89 9.10 9.74
N PRO A 194 2.21 9.88 8.70
CA PRO A 194 1.21 10.47 7.83
C PRO A 194 0.45 9.40 7.04
N ALA A 195 -0.81 9.69 6.73
CA ALA A 195 -1.71 8.82 6.00
C ALA A 195 -2.41 9.61 4.88
N GLU A 196 -2.02 9.35 3.64
CA GLU A 196 -2.67 9.93 2.44
C GLU A 196 -4.05 9.31 2.17
N GLU A 197 -4.24 8.06 2.60
CA GLU A 197 -5.50 7.33 2.50
C GLU A 197 -6.26 7.29 3.84
N SER A 198 -7.50 6.81 3.79
CA SER A 198 -8.25 6.45 5.00
C SER A 198 -7.45 5.54 5.92
N ILE A 199 -7.30 5.93 7.19
CA ILE A 199 -6.53 5.17 8.19
C ILE A 199 -7.19 3.81 8.46
N LYS A 200 -6.45 2.73 8.19
CA LYS A 200 -6.89 1.34 8.37
C LYS A 200 -6.31 0.76 9.68
N PRO A 201 -6.96 -0.25 10.30
CA PRO A 201 -6.46 -0.88 11.52
C PRO A 201 -4.99 -1.36 11.45
N ALA A 202 -4.62 -1.96 10.31
CA ALA A 202 -3.25 -2.44 10.08
C ALA A 202 -2.20 -1.32 10.08
N MET A 203 -2.58 -0.07 9.79
CA MET A 203 -1.67 1.08 9.88
C MET A 203 -1.38 1.43 11.33
N ILE A 204 -2.37 1.34 12.22
CA ILE A 204 -2.19 1.57 13.66
C ILE A 204 -1.28 0.49 14.25
N ASP A 205 -1.56 -0.79 13.98
CA ASP A 205 -0.72 -1.89 14.45
C ASP A 205 0.73 -1.75 13.96
N LYS A 206 0.91 -1.35 12.69
CA LYS A 206 2.24 -1.10 12.11
C LYS A 206 2.94 0.09 12.76
N ALA A 207 2.22 1.18 13.02
CA ALA A 207 2.79 2.34 13.68
C ALA A 207 3.28 1.95 15.09
N VAL A 208 2.45 1.25 15.88
CA VAL A 208 2.83 0.76 17.21
C VAL A 208 4.06 -0.13 17.17
N ASP A 209 4.09 -1.15 16.30
CA ASP A 209 5.24 -2.05 16.15
C ASP A 209 6.54 -1.29 15.84
N ARG A 210 6.48 -0.31 14.92
CA ARG A 210 7.66 0.47 14.56
C ARG A 210 8.09 1.42 15.66
N THR A 211 7.15 2.00 16.41
CA THR A 211 7.45 2.91 17.51
C THR A 211 8.07 2.17 18.70
N LEU A 212 7.59 0.96 19.03
CA LEU A 212 8.12 0.14 20.12
C LEU A 212 9.55 -0.35 19.90
N ARG A 213 10.01 -0.41 18.65
CA ARG A 213 11.42 -0.68 18.33
C ARG A 213 12.35 0.42 18.85
N ILE A 214 11.88 1.66 18.94
CA ILE A 214 12.74 2.79 19.32
C ILE A 214 13.19 2.66 20.79
N PRO A 215 12.31 2.44 21.78
CA PRO A 215 12.75 2.12 23.14
C PRO A 215 13.71 0.94 23.22
N GLY A 216 13.49 -0.14 22.47
CA GLY A 216 14.39 -1.30 22.45
C GLY A 216 15.78 -0.96 21.89
N LEU A 217 15.85 -0.19 20.81
CA LEU A 217 17.12 0.27 20.20
C LEU A 217 17.87 1.27 21.11
N LEU A 218 17.14 2.04 21.91
CA LEU A 218 17.71 3.00 22.86
C LEU A 218 18.00 2.39 24.25
N GLY A 219 17.63 1.12 24.49
CA GLY A 219 17.75 0.48 25.81
C GLY A 219 16.87 1.12 26.90
N LEU A 220 15.72 1.68 26.51
CA LEU A 220 14.76 2.36 27.39
C LEU A 220 13.65 1.43 27.92
N ASP A 221 13.60 0.19 27.45
CA ASP A 221 12.67 -0.88 27.84
C ASP A 221 12.93 -1.44 29.24
N ARG A 222 14.17 -1.36 29.75
CA ARG A 222 14.58 -1.95 31.04
C ARG A 222 14.35 -1.00 32.22
N GLY A 223 13.15 -1.04 32.77
CA GLY A 223 12.77 -0.40 34.04
C GLY A 223 12.42 -1.37 35.19
N VAL A 224 12.50 -2.69 35.00
CA VAL A 224 12.13 -3.70 36.01
C VAL A 224 13.13 -4.87 35.91
N PRO A 225 13.83 -5.26 37.00
CA PRO A 225 14.54 -6.54 37.02
C PRO A 225 13.48 -7.66 36.92
N PRO A 226 13.59 -8.60 35.97
CA PRO A 226 12.59 -9.64 35.83
C PRO A 226 12.51 -10.44 37.13
N ALA A 227 11.36 -10.38 37.79
CA ALA A 227 11.02 -11.36 38.80
C ALA A 227 10.83 -12.70 38.07
N GLY A 228 11.75 -13.62 38.32
CA GLY A 228 11.56 -15.04 38.00
C GLY A 228 11.77 -15.39 36.53
N ASP A 229 12.77 -16.22 36.32
CA ASP A 229 13.00 -17.00 35.12
C ASP A 229 11.80 -17.91 34.83
N ASP A 230 10.80 -17.40 34.11
CA ASP A 230 9.78 -18.22 33.44
C ASP A 230 9.92 -18.03 31.92
N ARG A 231 10.96 -18.67 31.39
CA ARG A 231 11.06 -19.04 29.98
C ARG A 231 9.97 -20.05 29.64
N ASP A 232 8.73 -19.58 29.51
CA ASP A 232 7.64 -20.43 29.01
C ASP A 232 6.94 -19.80 27.80
N GLY A 233 6.95 -20.55 26.70
CA GLY A 233 6.71 -20.17 25.30
C GLY A 233 5.31 -19.64 24.94
N THR A 234 4.79 -18.69 25.72
CA THR A 234 3.46 -18.11 25.57
C THR A 234 3.45 -16.87 24.66
N ALA A 235 4.53 -16.09 24.62
CA ALA A 235 4.67 -14.94 23.73
C ALA A 235 4.76 -15.37 22.25
N GLU A 236 5.58 -16.39 21.94
CA GLU A 236 5.68 -16.95 20.58
C GLU A 236 4.36 -17.58 20.10
N ARG A 237 3.61 -18.22 21.00
CA ARG A 237 2.29 -18.79 20.67
C ARG A 237 1.23 -17.72 20.38
N ARG A 238 1.31 -16.52 20.98
CA ARG A 238 0.39 -15.40 20.68
C ARG A 238 0.70 -14.77 19.31
N VAL A 239 1.98 -14.63 18.96
CA VAL A 239 2.41 -14.13 17.63
C VAL A 239 2.11 -15.13 16.51
N ALA A 240 2.28 -16.44 16.76
CA ALA A 240 1.94 -17.49 15.81
C ALA A 240 0.43 -17.58 15.53
N ARG A 241 -0.41 -17.37 16.56
CA ARG A 241 -1.88 -17.38 16.40
C ARG A 241 -2.38 -16.16 15.62
N ALA A 242 -1.71 -15.01 15.69
CA ALA A 242 -2.00 -13.84 14.84
C ALA A 242 -1.60 -14.04 13.37
N ARG A 243 -0.53 -14.81 13.07
CA ARG A 243 -0.15 -15.15 11.68
C ARG A 243 -1.14 -16.10 10.99
N HIS A 244 -1.77 -17.03 11.72
CA HIS A 244 -2.73 -17.98 11.13
C HIS A 244 -4.01 -17.31 10.57
N TRP A 245 -4.40 -16.14 11.10
CA TRP A 245 -5.58 -15.41 10.61
C TRP A 245 -5.33 -14.58 9.33
N ARG A 246 -4.07 -14.33 8.94
CA ARG A 246 -3.74 -13.59 7.70
C ARG A 246 -4.07 -14.38 6.44
N GLY A 247 -4.12 -15.72 6.51
CA GLY A 247 -4.51 -16.57 5.38
C GLY A 247 -5.98 -16.42 4.93
N LYS A 248 -6.86 -15.92 5.80
CA LYS A 248 -8.31 -15.77 5.49
C LYS A 248 -8.70 -14.36 5.03
N ALA A 249 -7.84 -13.36 5.20
CA ALA A 249 -8.09 -11.98 4.72
C ALA A 249 -8.09 -11.87 3.18
N PHE A 250 -7.52 -12.85 2.48
CA PHE A 250 -7.44 -12.86 1.01
C PHE A 250 -8.78 -13.14 0.31
N LEU A 251 -9.78 -13.72 1.02
CA LEU A 251 -11.12 -14.02 0.47
C LEU A 251 -12.11 -12.85 0.57
N ILE A 252 -11.84 -11.88 1.45
CA ILE A 252 -12.71 -10.71 1.68
C ILE A 252 -12.83 -9.80 0.44
N PRO A 253 -11.76 -9.48 -0.33
CA PRO A 253 -11.92 -8.66 -1.53
C PRO A 253 -12.70 -9.39 -2.64
N TYR A 254 -12.63 -10.72 -2.72
CA TYR A 254 -13.40 -11.49 -3.69
C TYR A 254 -14.89 -11.57 -3.32
N ALA A 255 -15.23 -11.72 -2.03
CA ALA A 255 -16.62 -11.67 -1.58
C ALA A 255 -17.24 -10.29 -1.82
N GLY A 256 -16.49 -9.20 -1.56
CA GLY A 256 -16.91 -7.84 -1.88
C GLY A 256 -17.12 -7.63 -3.38
N MET A 257 -16.20 -8.14 -4.22
CA MET A 257 -16.33 -8.08 -5.68
C MET A 257 -17.55 -8.86 -6.19
N VAL A 258 -17.85 -10.04 -5.63
CA VAL A 258 -19.03 -10.83 -6.00
C VAL A 258 -20.32 -10.12 -5.59
N VAL A 259 -20.38 -9.55 -4.38
CA VAL A 259 -21.55 -8.78 -3.93
C VAL A 259 -21.74 -7.54 -4.79
N TYR A 260 -20.67 -6.82 -5.12
CA TYR A 260 -20.73 -5.67 -6.02
C TYR A 260 -21.18 -6.06 -7.43
N LEU A 261 -20.70 -7.20 -7.95
CA LEU A 261 -21.13 -7.73 -9.25
C LEU A 261 -22.62 -8.06 -9.25
N VAL A 262 -23.12 -8.70 -8.20
CA VAL A 262 -24.54 -9.04 -8.06
C VAL A 262 -25.40 -7.78 -7.96
N LEU A 263 -24.98 -6.79 -7.17
CA LEU A 263 -25.68 -5.50 -7.05
C LEU A 263 -25.71 -4.74 -8.38
N ALA A 264 -24.58 -4.70 -9.10
CA ALA A 264 -24.52 -4.09 -10.42
C ALA A 264 -25.44 -4.83 -11.42
N LEU A 265 -25.48 -6.17 -11.39
CA LEU A 265 -26.40 -6.96 -12.22
C LEU A 265 -27.87 -6.68 -11.90
N VAL A 266 -28.22 -6.53 -10.61
CA VAL A 266 -29.58 -6.20 -10.18
C VAL A 266 -29.97 -4.79 -10.61
N GLU A 267 -29.08 -3.79 -10.44
CA GLU A 267 -29.33 -2.43 -10.94
C GLU A 267 -29.52 -2.41 -12.46
N LEU A 268 -28.71 -3.16 -13.20
CA LEU A 268 -28.83 -3.26 -14.65
C LEU A 268 -30.12 -3.94 -15.09
N LEU A 269 -30.56 -4.97 -14.36
CA LEU A 269 -31.84 -5.62 -14.59
C LEU A 269 -33.00 -4.63 -14.35
N MET A 270 -32.92 -3.84 -13.27
CA MET A 270 -33.94 -2.83 -12.94
C MET A 270 -33.98 -1.70 -13.97
N ILE A 271 -32.83 -1.20 -14.42
CA ILE A 271 -32.73 -0.19 -15.49
C ILE A 271 -33.29 -0.75 -16.80
N GLY A 272 -32.96 -2.00 -17.15
CA GLY A 272 -33.49 -2.68 -18.33
C GLY A 272 -35.01 -2.87 -18.28
N LEU A 273 -35.55 -3.31 -17.14
CA LEU A 273 -37.00 -3.44 -16.93
C LEU A 273 -37.73 -2.10 -17.00
N TYR A 274 -37.11 -1.03 -16.50
CA TYR A 274 -37.68 0.33 -16.57
C TYR A 274 -37.64 0.89 -18.00
N ALA A 275 -36.52 0.71 -18.70
CA ALA A 275 -36.35 1.13 -20.09
C ALA A 275 -37.25 0.36 -21.08
N PHE A 276 -37.66 -0.87 -20.74
CA PHE A 276 -38.64 -1.63 -21.52
C PHE A 276 -40.09 -1.19 -21.29
N ARG A 277 -40.37 -0.54 -20.15
CA ARG A 277 -41.72 -0.12 -19.78
C ARG A 277 -42.12 1.21 -20.42
N ASP A 278 -41.18 2.15 -20.49
CA ASP A 278 -41.34 3.43 -21.16
C ASP A 278 -40.44 3.43 -22.40
N THR A 279 -41.03 3.21 -23.59
CA THR A 279 -40.36 3.12 -24.90
C THR A 279 -39.74 4.44 -25.36
N GLU A 280 -38.89 5.06 -24.54
CA GLU A 280 -38.03 6.15 -24.96
C GLU A 280 -36.65 5.63 -25.34
N PRO A 281 -36.13 5.95 -26.54
CA PRO A 281 -34.86 5.43 -27.05
C PRO A 281 -33.64 5.76 -26.16
N GLY A 282 -33.74 6.76 -25.29
CA GLY A 282 -32.70 7.12 -24.33
C GLY A 282 -32.52 6.10 -23.18
N GLY A 283 -33.60 5.46 -22.72
CA GLY A 283 -33.55 4.47 -21.63
C GLY A 283 -32.82 3.19 -22.04
N LEU A 284 -33.07 2.73 -23.27
CA LEU A 284 -32.40 1.57 -23.87
C LEU A 284 -30.89 1.79 -24.00
N LEU A 285 -30.46 2.99 -24.42
CA LEU A 285 -29.03 3.31 -24.53
C LEU A 285 -28.33 3.24 -23.16
N LEU A 286 -28.96 3.77 -22.10
CA LEU A 286 -28.41 3.75 -20.75
C LEU A 286 -28.36 2.33 -20.17
N ALA A 287 -29.42 1.55 -20.41
CA ALA A 287 -29.52 0.14 -20.04
C ALA A 287 -28.44 -0.73 -20.70
N LEU A 288 -27.93 -0.34 -21.88
CA LEU A 288 -26.86 -1.04 -22.59
C LEU A 288 -25.45 -0.51 -22.24
N LEU A 289 -25.32 0.81 -21.98
CA LEU A 289 -24.03 1.43 -21.66
C LEU A 289 -23.52 1.09 -20.26
N CYS A 290 -24.37 1.10 -19.24
CA CYS A 290 -23.94 0.78 -17.87
C CYS A 290 -23.37 -0.65 -17.73
N PRO A 291 -24.01 -1.73 -18.26
CA PRO A 291 -23.43 -3.06 -18.25
C PRO A 291 -22.14 -3.12 -19.03
N ALA A 292 -22.10 -2.48 -20.20
CA ALA A 292 -20.93 -2.47 -21.06
C ALA A 292 -19.73 -1.81 -20.37
N LEU A 293 -19.93 -0.71 -19.64
CA LEU A 293 -18.89 -0.03 -18.86
C LEU A 293 -18.42 -0.85 -17.66
N VAL A 294 -19.36 -1.44 -16.90
CA VAL A 294 -19.02 -2.34 -15.77
C VAL A 294 -18.25 -3.56 -16.25
N LEU A 295 -18.72 -4.20 -17.33
CA LEU A 295 -18.05 -5.34 -17.95
C LEU A 295 -16.68 -4.92 -18.52
N ALA A 296 -16.57 -3.77 -19.19
CA ALA A 296 -15.30 -3.26 -19.68
C ALA A 296 -14.28 -3.05 -18.53
N PHE A 297 -14.73 -2.55 -17.38
CA PHE A 297 -13.90 -2.37 -16.20
C PHE A 297 -13.44 -3.72 -15.62
N LEU A 298 -14.36 -4.67 -15.46
CA LEU A 298 -14.08 -5.99 -14.89
C LEU A 298 -13.20 -6.87 -15.77
N VAL A 299 -13.37 -6.79 -17.09
CA VAL A 299 -12.60 -7.61 -18.03
C VAL A 299 -11.24 -6.94 -18.34
N ARG A 300 -11.03 -5.65 -18.02
CA ARG A 300 -9.76 -4.93 -18.26
C ARG A 300 -8.50 -5.69 -17.79
N PRO A 301 -8.46 -6.33 -16.60
CA PRO A 301 -7.30 -7.12 -16.15
C PRO A 301 -7.10 -8.42 -16.95
N ALA A 302 -8.18 -9.01 -17.47
CA ALA A 302 -8.11 -10.18 -18.35
C ALA A 302 -7.61 -9.78 -19.74
N TRP A 303 -8.13 -8.66 -20.29
CA TRP A 303 -7.67 -8.10 -21.55
C TRP A 303 -6.18 -7.71 -21.52
N SER A 304 -5.70 -7.13 -20.41
CA SER A 304 -4.27 -6.81 -20.27
C SER A 304 -3.40 -8.07 -20.25
N ARG A 305 -3.82 -9.12 -19.54
CA ARG A 305 -3.14 -10.44 -19.56
C ARG A 305 -3.09 -11.02 -20.97
N LEU A 306 -4.22 -11.01 -21.69
CA LEU A 306 -4.29 -11.49 -23.06
C LEU A 306 -3.45 -10.63 -24.02
N ALA A 307 -3.38 -9.32 -23.80
CA ALA A 307 -2.56 -8.41 -24.58
C ALA A 307 -1.06 -8.71 -24.40
N VAL A 308 -0.60 -8.93 -23.17
CA VAL A 308 0.78 -9.33 -22.87
C VAL A 308 1.09 -10.70 -23.49
N LEU A 309 0.20 -11.69 -23.36
CA LEU A 309 0.40 -13.00 -23.98
C LEU A 309 0.46 -12.94 -25.51
N ARG A 310 -0.41 -12.15 -26.15
CA ARG A 310 -0.39 -11.95 -27.60
C ARG A 310 0.88 -11.23 -28.06
N HIS A 311 1.29 -10.20 -27.34
CA HIS A 311 2.53 -9.49 -27.63
C HIS A 311 3.75 -10.41 -27.48
N ALA A 312 3.86 -11.12 -26.35
CA ALA A 312 4.94 -12.08 -26.10
C ALA A 312 5.03 -13.14 -27.22
N ARG A 313 3.90 -13.69 -27.67
CA ARG A 313 3.87 -14.64 -28.80
C ARG A 313 4.36 -14.01 -30.11
N ARG A 314 3.90 -12.80 -30.44
CA ARG A 314 4.31 -12.09 -31.66
C ARG A 314 5.79 -11.72 -31.65
N ALA A 315 6.33 -11.39 -30.47
CA ALA A 315 7.73 -11.03 -30.28
C ALA A 315 8.64 -12.26 -30.06
N GLY A 316 8.11 -13.48 -30.14
CA GLY A 316 8.89 -14.71 -29.96
C GLY A 316 9.43 -14.91 -28.55
N TRP A 317 8.79 -14.33 -27.53
CA TRP A 317 9.24 -14.47 -26.14
C TRP A 317 8.90 -15.86 -25.58
N GLU A 318 9.89 -16.50 -24.99
CA GLU A 318 9.74 -17.82 -24.40
C GLU A 318 9.19 -17.72 -22.98
N ARG A 319 8.14 -18.48 -22.67
CA ARG A 319 7.54 -18.42 -21.33
C ARG A 319 8.37 -19.22 -20.32
N ILE A 320 8.74 -18.58 -19.22
CA ILE A 320 9.40 -19.24 -18.08
C ILE A 320 8.36 -19.61 -17.02
N ARG A 321 8.49 -20.81 -16.43
CA ARG A 321 7.70 -21.19 -15.25
C ARG A 321 8.30 -20.50 -14.01
N PRO A 322 7.54 -19.70 -13.24
CA PRO A 322 8.10 -18.91 -12.13
C PRO A 322 8.90 -19.70 -11.07
N GLY A 323 8.61 -20.99 -10.89
CA GLY A 323 9.30 -21.86 -9.94
C GLY A 323 10.42 -22.72 -10.53
N SER A 324 10.75 -22.60 -11.82
CA SER A 324 11.81 -23.41 -12.46
C SER A 324 13.20 -22.78 -12.41
N ARG A 325 13.35 -21.62 -11.79
CA ARG A 325 14.61 -20.86 -11.69
C ARG A 325 14.65 -20.10 -10.36
N GLU A 326 15.85 -19.96 -9.82
CA GLU A 326 16.14 -19.04 -8.71
C GLU A 326 16.22 -17.59 -9.21
N TRP A 327 15.62 -16.69 -8.45
CA TRP A 327 15.56 -15.27 -8.81
C TRP A 327 16.66 -14.49 -8.08
N PRO A 328 17.23 -13.43 -8.69
CA PRO A 328 18.34 -12.67 -8.08
C PRO A 328 18.01 -12.05 -6.72
N TRP A 329 16.74 -11.77 -6.46
CA TRP A 329 16.26 -11.17 -5.21
C TRP A 329 15.85 -12.21 -4.15
N THR A 330 16.14 -13.50 -4.35
CA THR A 330 15.75 -14.55 -3.39
C THR A 330 16.42 -14.34 -2.03
N ASP A 331 17.65 -13.82 -2.02
CA ASP A 331 18.42 -13.52 -0.81
C ASP A 331 18.08 -12.14 -0.21
N LEU A 332 17.39 -11.27 -0.97
CA LEU A 332 17.09 -9.90 -0.55
C LEU A 332 15.82 -9.78 0.31
N ARG A 333 15.29 -10.89 0.84
CA ARG A 333 14.03 -10.90 1.59
C ARG A 333 14.19 -10.21 2.95
N GLN A 334 14.07 -8.88 2.95
CA GLN A 334 14.28 -8.10 4.16
C GLN A 334 13.13 -8.21 5.17
N GLN A 335 11.88 -8.51 4.76
CA GLN A 335 10.77 -8.81 5.70
C GLN A 335 9.43 -9.28 5.07
N GLY A 336 9.44 -10.02 3.96
CA GLY A 336 8.19 -10.42 3.28
C GLY A 336 8.38 -11.45 2.18
N SER A 337 7.39 -11.56 1.29
CA SER A 337 7.42 -12.51 0.18
C SER A 337 7.34 -11.80 -1.18
N ILE A 338 8.14 -12.29 -2.11
CA ILE A 338 8.13 -11.87 -3.50
C ILE A 338 7.64 -13.04 -4.34
N ARG A 339 6.61 -12.83 -5.16
CA ARG A 339 6.03 -13.84 -6.02
C ARG A 339 6.02 -13.38 -7.47
N VAL A 340 6.76 -14.09 -8.31
CA VAL A 340 6.69 -13.95 -9.76
C VAL A 340 5.40 -14.61 -10.25
N ARG A 341 4.56 -13.82 -10.94
CA ARG A 341 3.25 -14.25 -11.45
C ARG A 341 3.33 -14.77 -12.89
N ALA A 342 4.19 -14.17 -13.69
CA ALA A 342 4.48 -14.58 -15.06
C ALA A 342 5.86 -14.06 -15.45
N ALA A 343 6.59 -14.81 -16.27
CA ALA A 343 7.92 -14.45 -16.73
C ALA A 343 8.13 -14.92 -18.17
N TRP A 344 8.93 -14.15 -18.90
CA TRP A 344 9.30 -14.43 -20.29
C TRP A 344 10.79 -14.17 -20.50
N SER A 345 11.44 -15.02 -21.28
CA SER A 345 12.82 -14.90 -21.73
C SER A 345 12.87 -14.47 -23.18
N PHE A 346 13.79 -13.57 -23.53
CA PHE A 346 14.04 -13.13 -24.89
C PHE A 346 15.39 -12.40 -24.97
N ARG A 347 15.82 -11.99 -26.17
CA ARG A 347 16.97 -11.09 -26.34
C ARG A 347 16.51 -9.68 -26.67
N SER A 348 17.15 -8.67 -26.09
CA SER A 348 16.91 -7.27 -26.41
C SER A 348 18.20 -6.46 -26.24
N GLY A 349 18.52 -5.63 -27.23
CA GLY A 349 19.79 -4.89 -27.26
C GLY A 349 21.04 -5.78 -27.18
N GLY A 350 20.96 -7.02 -27.68
CA GLY A 350 22.03 -8.03 -27.62
C GLY A 350 22.11 -8.84 -26.30
N PHE A 351 21.44 -8.37 -25.24
CA PHE A 351 21.46 -9.03 -23.93
C PHE A 351 20.35 -10.09 -23.79
N PRO A 352 20.61 -11.22 -23.11
CA PRO A 352 19.54 -12.08 -22.60
C PRO A 352 18.74 -11.35 -21.52
N VAL A 353 17.43 -11.27 -21.71
CA VAL A 353 16.49 -10.58 -20.83
C VAL A 353 15.44 -11.55 -20.32
N THR A 354 15.18 -11.52 -19.01
CA THR A 354 13.99 -12.12 -18.43
C THR A 354 13.13 -11.02 -17.83
N ALA A 355 11.91 -10.84 -18.31
CA ALA A 355 10.99 -9.83 -17.80
C ALA A 355 9.63 -10.44 -17.47
N GLY A 356 8.87 -9.80 -16.59
CA GLY A 356 7.55 -10.29 -16.28
C GLY A 356 6.82 -9.56 -15.18
N ARG A 357 5.81 -10.24 -14.64
CA ARG A 357 4.93 -9.71 -13.60
C ARG A 357 5.36 -10.23 -12.24
N ILE A 358 5.44 -9.33 -11.28
CA ILE A 358 5.77 -9.65 -9.90
C ILE A 358 4.74 -9.05 -8.96
N SER A 359 4.54 -9.68 -7.80
CA SER A 359 3.82 -9.11 -6.68
C SER A 359 4.62 -9.33 -5.41
N TRP A 360 4.61 -8.38 -4.51
CA TRP A 360 5.29 -8.50 -3.23
C TRP A 360 4.37 -8.13 -2.08
N ASP A 361 4.67 -8.70 -0.93
CA ASP A 361 4.14 -8.29 0.36
C ASP A 361 5.28 -8.06 1.35
N GLY A 362 5.00 -7.34 2.42
CA GLY A 362 5.86 -7.25 3.59
C GLY A 362 7.22 -6.60 3.33
N ASN A 363 7.28 -5.42 2.72
CA ASN A 363 8.56 -4.68 2.56
C ASN A 363 9.68 -5.52 1.90
N ALA A 364 9.33 -6.55 1.13
CA ALA A 364 10.31 -7.47 0.56
C ALA A 364 11.18 -6.82 -0.52
N LEU A 365 10.71 -5.70 -1.07
CA LEU A 365 11.41 -4.85 -2.04
C LEU A 365 11.73 -3.47 -1.45
N ALA A 366 12.00 -3.42 -0.14
CA ALA A 366 12.41 -2.19 0.54
C ALA A 366 13.48 -1.46 -0.28
N ASP A 367 13.27 -0.15 -0.45
CA ASP A 367 14.16 0.76 -1.18
C ASP A 367 14.28 0.53 -2.70
N ALA A 368 13.71 -0.56 -3.23
CA ALA A 368 13.54 -0.80 -4.67
C ALA A 368 12.19 -0.30 -5.19
N THR A 369 11.16 -0.33 -4.34
CA THR A 369 9.83 0.25 -4.61
C THR A 369 9.38 1.09 -3.41
N PRO A 370 8.64 2.20 -3.62
CA PRO A 370 8.13 3.00 -2.51
C PRO A 370 7.02 2.27 -1.74
N GLU A 371 6.30 1.34 -2.37
CA GLU A 371 5.21 0.61 -1.74
C GLU A 371 5.69 -0.64 -0.97
N ARG A 372 5.18 -0.84 0.25
CA ARG A 372 5.44 -2.03 1.08
C ARG A 372 4.89 -3.32 0.46
N ASP A 373 3.69 -3.23 -0.10
CA ASP A 373 2.95 -4.31 -0.74
C ASP A 373 2.53 -3.81 -2.11
N GLY A 374 2.59 -4.66 -3.13
CA GLY A 374 2.25 -4.19 -4.47
C GLY A 374 2.37 -5.23 -5.56
N SER A 375 2.18 -4.75 -6.79
CA SER A 375 2.44 -5.50 -8.00
C SER A 375 3.15 -4.61 -9.01
N GLY A 376 3.85 -5.24 -9.93
CA GLY A 376 4.66 -4.48 -10.88
C GLY A 376 5.27 -5.35 -11.95
N VAL A 377 6.23 -4.74 -12.63
CA VAL A 377 7.08 -5.38 -13.63
C VAL A 377 8.46 -5.58 -13.04
N PHE A 378 9.05 -6.74 -13.31
CA PHE A 378 10.46 -6.96 -13.07
C PHE A 378 11.18 -7.18 -14.40
N VAL A 379 12.46 -6.81 -14.43
CA VAL A 379 13.38 -7.10 -15.52
C VAL A 379 14.68 -7.60 -14.92
N VAL A 380 15.20 -8.70 -15.44
CA VAL A 380 16.53 -9.26 -15.16
C VAL A 380 17.29 -9.29 -16.48
N LEU A 381 18.39 -8.57 -16.54
CA LEU A 381 19.34 -8.54 -17.63
C LEU A 381 20.53 -9.43 -17.25
N ARG A 382 20.89 -10.39 -18.11
CA ARG A 382 22.13 -11.15 -17.95
C ARG A 382 23.27 -10.42 -18.65
N LEU A 383 24.28 -10.04 -17.89
CA LEU A 383 25.49 -9.40 -18.37
C LEU A 383 26.50 -10.46 -18.83
N PRO A 384 27.31 -10.17 -19.86
CA PRO A 384 28.33 -11.12 -20.33
C PRO A 384 29.43 -11.34 -19.29
N GLU A 385 29.86 -10.26 -18.64
CA GLU A 385 30.87 -10.26 -17.60
C GLU A 385 30.26 -9.93 -16.23
N PRO A 386 30.80 -10.51 -15.15
CA PRO A 386 30.38 -10.16 -13.80
C PRO A 386 30.80 -8.71 -13.48
N ILE A 387 29.90 -7.95 -12.88
CA ILE A 387 30.19 -6.61 -12.35
C ILE A 387 30.16 -6.63 -10.80
N PRO A 388 30.85 -5.68 -10.15
CA PRO A 388 30.78 -5.52 -8.70
C PRO A 388 29.34 -5.36 -8.21
N SER A 389 29.09 -5.79 -6.97
CA SER A 389 27.75 -5.70 -6.41
C SER A 389 27.44 -4.24 -6.09
N ALA A 390 26.40 -3.72 -6.74
CA ALA A 390 26.00 -2.33 -6.63
C ALA A 390 24.47 -2.19 -6.71
N ALA A 391 23.95 -1.12 -6.12
CA ALA A 391 22.53 -0.84 -6.11
C ALA A 391 22.24 0.66 -6.09
N MET A 392 21.22 1.07 -6.84
CA MET A 392 20.58 2.37 -6.65
C MET A 392 19.25 2.15 -5.93
N ARG A 393 19.08 2.84 -4.81
CA ARG A 393 17.94 2.73 -3.90
C ARG A 393 17.24 4.06 -3.75
N LEU A 394 15.94 4.06 -3.47
CA LEU A 394 15.22 5.29 -3.11
C LEU A 394 15.80 5.89 -1.82
N PRO A 395 15.91 7.22 -1.69
CA PRO A 395 15.52 8.27 -2.65
C PRO A 395 16.62 8.67 -3.67
N GLY A 396 17.57 7.79 -3.98
CA GLY A 396 18.72 8.03 -4.87
C GLY A 396 20.07 7.69 -4.23
N ARG A 397 20.06 6.79 -3.25
CA ARG A 397 21.25 6.31 -2.54
C ARG A 397 21.90 5.21 -3.36
N LEU A 398 23.18 5.39 -3.69
CA LEU A 398 24.02 4.33 -4.23
C LEU A 398 24.58 3.50 -3.06
N VAL A 399 24.59 2.18 -3.23
CA VAL A 399 25.16 1.21 -2.27
C VAL A 399 26.05 0.23 -3.04
N GLY A 400 27.24 -0.06 -2.51
CA GLY A 400 28.20 -0.96 -3.15
C GLY A 400 29.22 -0.25 -4.04
N ASP A 401 30.00 -1.03 -4.79
CA ASP A 401 31.15 -0.55 -5.54
C ASP A 401 30.74 -0.17 -6.97
N VAL A 402 30.72 1.13 -7.25
CA VAL A 402 30.55 1.67 -8.60
C VAL A 402 31.69 2.64 -8.85
N GLY A 403 32.30 2.60 -10.03
CA GLY A 403 33.32 3.59 -10.40
C GLY A 403 32.76 5.02 -10.31
N THR A 404 33.58 5.95 -9.83
CA THR A 404 33.18 7.35 -9.56
C THR A 404 32.62 8.09 -10.78
N ALA A 405 33.08 7.78 -12.00
CA ALA A 405 32.55 8.38 -13.22
C ALA A 405 31.13 7.88 -13.56
N ASP A 406 30.89 6.58 -13.38
CA ASP A 406 29.59 5.95 -13.64
C ASP A 406 28.55 6.45 -12.62
N GLU A 407 28.98 6.69 -11.38
CA GLU A 407 28.14 7.18 -10.29
C GLU A 407 27.46 8.52 -10.62
N VAL A 408 28.18 9.49 -11.21
CA VAL A 408 27.61 10.81 -11.53
C VAL A 408 26.51 10.69 -12.58
N ALA A 409 26.78 9.94 -13.66
CA ALA A 409 25.82 9.73 -14.74
C ALA A 409 24.59 8.96 -14.26
N LEU A 410 24.78 7.91 -13.46
CA LEU A 410 23.69 7.11 -12.86
C LEU A 410 22.83 7.96 -11.92
N ARG A 411 23.43 8.73 -11.02
CA ARG A 411 22.67 9.63 -10.11
C ARG A 411 21.92 10.71 -10.88
N ALA A 412 22.49 11.24 -11.96
CA ALA A 412 21.82 12.24 -12.80
C ALA A 412 20.61 11.63 -13.54
N ALA A 413 20.78 10.47 -14.19
CA ALA A 413 19.69 9.76 -14.87
C ALA A 413 18.58 9.34 -13.90
N PHE A 414 18.94 8.90 -12.68
CA PHE A 414 17.97 8.55 -11.64
C PHE A 414 17.14 9.77 -11.21
N ARG A 415 17.80 10.90 -10.92
CA ARG A 415 17.11 12.15 -10.54
C ARG A 415 16.18 12.69 -11.64
N ARG A 416 16.51 12.46 -12.91
CA ARG A 416 15.63 12.80 -14.06
C ARG A 416 14.50 11.79 -14.30
N GLY A 417 14.45 10.69 -13.54
CA GLY A 417 13.44 9.63 -13.72
C GLY A 417 13.66 8.77 -14.97
N GLU A 418 14.85 8.83 -15.58
CA GLU A 418 15.20 8.06 -16.78
C GLU A 418 15.45 6.58 -16.42
N ILE A 419 16.00 6.34 -15.23
CA ILE A 419 16.24 5.00 -14.70
C ILE A 419 15.52 4.80 -13.35
N PRO A 420 14.93 3.62 -13.10
CA PRO A 420 14.34 3.26 -11.81
C PRO A 420 15.41 2.80 -10.81
N PRO A 421 15.04 2.49 -9.55
CA PRO A 421 15.91 1.74 -8.64
C PRO A 421 16.34 0.41 -9.26
N TRP A 422 17.60 0.03 -9.03
CA TRP A 422 18.21 -1.15 -9.67
C TRP A 422 19.23 -1.82 -8.77
N THR A 423 19.53 -3.08 -9.06
CA THR A 423 20.58 -3.86 -8.38
C THR A 423 21.38 -4.64 -9.40
N ALA A 424 22.70 -4.58 -9.27
CA ALA A 424 23.66 -5.40 -9.98
C ALA A 424 24.35 -6.36 -9.00
N ARG A 425 24.48 -7.63 -9.37
CA ARG A 425 25.23 -8.63 -8.61
C ARG A 425 25.76 -9.71 -9.56
N GLY A 426 27.08 -9.85 -9.63
CA GLY A 426 27.71 -10.80 -10.55
C GLY A 426 27.28 -10.51 -11.98
N ARG A 427 26.68 -11.49 -12.66
CA ARG A 427 26.21 -11.36 -14.06
C ARG A 427 24.76 -10.89 -14.20
N GLU A 428 24.11 -10.46 -13.13
CA GLU A 428 22.70 -10.08 -13.18
C GLU A 428 22.51 -8.61 -12.80
N LEU A 429 21.85 -7.86 -13.69
CA LEU A 429 21.30 -6.54 -13.40
C LEU A 429 19.79 -6.67 -13.37
N PHE A 430 19.13 -6.27 -12.29
CA PHE A 430 17.69 -6.36 -12.19
C PHE A 430 17.03 -5.10 -11.63
N VAL A 431 15.80 -4.91 -12.07
CA VAL A 431 14.94 -3.77 -11.79
C VAL A 431 13.57 -4.30 -11.40
N VAL A 432 12.95 -3.69 -10.41
CA VAL A 432 11.52 -3.85 -10.13
C VAL A 432 10.87 -2.48 -10.14
N THR A 433 9.84 -2.32 -10.97
CA THR A 433 9.04 -1.08 -11.04
C THR A 433 7.64 -1.38 -10.57
N GLY A 434 7.17 -0.62 -9.57
CA GLY A 434 5.78 -0.68 -9.14
C GLY A 434 4.81 -0.22 -10.23
N ASP A 435 3.68 -0.91 -10.34
CA ASP A 435 2.58 -0.55 -11.23
C ASP A 435 1.27 -0.73 -10.44
N THR A 436 0.61 0.39 -10.15
CA THR A 436 -0.73 0.42 -9.55
C THR A 436 -1.80 -0.03 -10.55
N GLY A 437 -1.45 -0.11 -11.83
CA GLY A 437 -2.31 -0.51 -12.93
C GLY A 437 -2.19 -1.97 -13.36
N SER A 438 -2.97 -2.30 -14.38
CA SER A 438 -2.85 -3.57 -15.08
C SER A 438 -1.65 -3.55 -16.01
N VAL A 439 -0.60 -4.33 -15.71
CA VAL A 439 0.60 -4.49 -16.55
C VAL A 439 0.24 -4.69 -18.02
N ARG A 440 0.74 -3.79 -18.87
CA ARG A 440 0.56 -3.79 -20.34
C ARG A 440 1.89 -4.14 -21.04
N PRO A 441 1.87 -4.55 -22.32
CA PRO A 441 3.09 -4.78 -23.10
C PRO A 441 4.06 -3.60 -23.06
N LYS A 442 3.55 -2.39 -23.30
CA LYS A 442 4.33 -1.15 -23.26
C LYS A 442 5.05 -0.94 -21.92
N THR A 443 4.43 -1.31 -20.80
CA THR A 443 5.06 -1.21 -19.47
C THR A 443 6.27 -2.13 -19.36
N ILE A 444 6.20 -3.33 -19.92
CA ILE A 444 7.33 -4.27 -19.95
C ILE A 444 8.43 -3.72 -20.87
N ASP A 445 8.09 -3.27 -22.07
CA ASP A 445 9.05 -2.70 -23.02
C ASP A 445 9.76 -1.46 -22.47
N ASP A 446 9.02 -0.56 -21.82
CA ASP A 446 9.57 0.63 -21.18
C ASP A 446 10.51 0.25 -20.02
N ALA A 447 10.14 -0.73 -19.18
CA ALA A 447 11.01 -1.24 -18.13
C ALA A 447 12.29 -1.88 -18.68
N VAL A 448 12.20 -2.65 -19.77
CA VAL A 448 13.35 -3.25 -20.45
C VAL A 448 14.26 -2.18 -21.03
N ARG A 449 13.70 -1.18 -21.72
CA ARG A 449 14.46 -0.05 -22.28
C ARG A 449 15.23 0.71 -21.19
N ARG A 450 14.58 0.99 -20.05
CA ARG A 450 15.24 1.65 -18.91
C ARG A 450 16.33 0.78 -18.28
N THR A 451 16.11 -0.53 -18.20
CA THR A 451 17.12 -1.48 -17.70
C THR A 451 18.34 -1.55 -18.63
N LEU A 452 18.13 -1.56 -19.95
CA LEU A 452 19.21 -1.46 -20.93
C LEU A 452 19.95 -0.13 -20.85
N HIS A 453 19.26 0.97 -20.52
CA HIS A 453 19.91 2.26 -20.30
C HIS A 453 20.84 2.21 -19.08
N ILE A 454 20.44 1.56 -17.98
CA ILE A 454 21.31 1.33 -16.82
C ILE A 454 22.56 0.54 -17.22
N ALA A 455 22.41 -0.55 -17.97
CA ALA A 455 23.55 -1.33 -18.44
C ALA A 455 24.54 -0.50 -19.29
N ARG A 456 24.03 0.39 -20.14
CA ARG A 456 24.88 1.32 -20.92
C ARG A 456 25.63 2.32 -20.04
N LEU A 457 24.96 2.86 -19.01
CA LEU A 457 25.57 3.77 -18.04
C LEU A 457 26.65 3.08 -17.19
N LEU A 458 26.52 1.76 -16.97
CA LEU A 458 27.53 0.92 -16.33
C LEU A 458 28.63 0.44 -17.29
N GLY A 459 28.69 0.99 -18.51
CA GLY A 459 29.69 0.59 -19.52
C GLY A 459 29.54 -0.84 -20.06
N CYS A 460 28.45 -1.55 -19.74
CA CYS A 460 28.25 -2.93 -20.16
C CYS A 460 27.94 -2.99 -21.66
N ARG A 461 28.70 -3.80 -22.39
CA ARG A 461 28.45 -4.11 -23.81
C ARG A 461 27.79 -5.48 -23.94
N PRO A 462 26.91 -5.69 -24.93
CA PRO A 462 26.39 -7.03 -25.19
C PRO A 462 27.55 -7.94 -25.63
N GLY A 463 27.62 -9.14 -25.05
CA GLY A 463 28.58 -10.15 -25.48
C GLY A 463 28.12 -10.83 -26.77
N ASP A 464 29.09 -11.26 -27.58
CA ASP A 464 28.87 -12.19 -28.69
C ASP A 464 28.59 -13.60 -28.14
N ASP A 465 27.51 -13.74 -27.37
CA ASP A 465 26.95 -15.06 -27.04
C ASP A 465 26.30 -15.61 -28.32
N ARG A 466 27.13 -16.08 -29.26
CA ARG A 466 26.77 -17.16 -30.16
C ARG A 466 26.78 -18.44 -29.33
N PRO A 467 25.73 -19.28 -29.39
CA PRO A 467 25.79 -20.59 -28.76
C PRO A 467 27.03 -21.33 -29.28
N PRO A 468 27.87 -21.92 -28.40
CA PRO A 468 29.01 -22.71 -28.83
C PRO A 468 28.47 -23.97 -29.52
N GLY A 469 28.37 -23.92 -30.84
CA GLY A 469 27.75 -24.99 -31.65
C GLY A 469 27.40 -24.61 -33.10
N GLU A 470 27.30 -23.32 -33.44
CA GLU A 470 27.18 -22.88 -34.83
C GLU A 470 28.51 -22.29 -35.34
N ALA A 471 29.50 -23.18 -35.53
CA ALA A 471 30.58 -22.90 -36.47
C ALA A 471 30.09 -23.27 -37.88
N ARG A 472 30.31 -22.37 -38.84
CA ARG A 472 30.02 -22.60 -40.26
C ARG A 472 30.91 -23.68 -40.85
#